data_AF-A0A9E5K6J4-F1
#
_entry.id   AF-A0A9E5K6J4-F1
#
_cell.length_a   1.000
_cell.length_b   1.000
_cell.length_c   1.000
_cell.angle_alpha   90.00
_cell.angle_beta   90.00
_cell.angle_gamma   90.00
#
_symmetry.space_group_name_H-M   'P 1'
#
loop_
_entity.id
_entity.type
_entity.pdbx_description
1 polymer ?
#
loop_
_entity_poly.entity_id
_entity_poly.type
_entity_poly.pdbx_seq_one_letter_code
_entity_poly.pdbx_strand_id
1 'polypeptide(L)'
;GMAAEGFDVVSLMFTLHYFFKDVSTLNGLLRNLSESLKVGGYFVGCCFDGEKVVSLLHDVPTGGTKRGTEGSSDLWTITKQYEESMVVLPGDETGLGKAIDVGFISIGESYTEYLVHWDYFVRRMSDIGMELLNAEELVTLGLQSIL
;
A
#
# COMPACT_ATOMS: atom_id res chain seq x y z
N GLY A 1 -6.10 29.43 7.03
CA GLY A 1 -4.84 28.86 7.58
C GLY A 1 -3.91 28.51 6.43
N MET A 2 -2.67 28.10 6.69
CA MET A 2 -1.66 27.83 5.64
C MET A 2 -2.03 26.70 4.66
N ALA A 3 -2.98 25.83 5.03
CA ALA A 3 -3.50 24.76 4.17
C ALA A 3 -4.88 25.09 3.54
N ALA A 4 -5.33 26.34 3.60
CA ALA A 4 -6.67 26.72 3.11
C ALA A 4 -6.85 26.50 1.60
N GLU A 5 -5.76 26.55 0.84
CA GLU A 5 -5.74 26.37 -0.61
C GLU A 5 -5.38 24.92 -1.03
N GLY A 6 -5.24 24.00 -0.07
CA GLY A 6 -4.80 22.62 -0.32
C GLY A 6 -3.29 22.50 -0.64
N PHE A 7 -2.89 21.31 -1.09
CA PHE A 7 -1.52 20.91 -1.36
C PHE A 7 -1.33 20.56 -2.84
N ASP A 8 -0.17 20.92 -3.39
CA ASP A 8 0.20 20.56 -4.76
C ASP A 8 0.65 19.10 -4.86
N VAL A 9 1.21 18.55 -3.77
CA VAL A 9 1.64 17.15 -3.67
C VAL A 9 1.28 16.59 -2.30
N VAL A 10 0.71 15.38 -2.27
CA VAL A 10 0.55 14.56 -1.06
C VAL A 10 1.42 13.31 -1.20
N SER A 11 2.17 12.96 -0.16
CA SER A 11 3.12 11.84 -0.18
C SER A 11 2.88 10.89 1.00
N LEU A 12 2.65 9.61 0.71
CA LEU A 12 2.53 8.53 1.69
C LEU A 12 3.56 7.42 1.42
N MET A 13 4.82 7.68 1.80
CA MET A 13 5.90 6.72 1.69
C MET A 13 5.89 5.78 2.90
N PHE A 14 5.70 4.48 2.67
CA PHE A 14 5.67 3.44 3.71
C PHE A 14 4.58 3.66 4.77
N THR A 15 3.44 4.21 4.37
CA THR A 15 2.28 4.44 5.27
C THR A 15 0.94 4.10 4.61
N LEU A 16 0.87 4.08 3.28
CA LEU A 16 -0.38 3.84 2.53
C LEU A 16 -1.10 2.56 2.96
N HIS A 17 -0.36 1.47 3.17
CA HIS A 17 -0.90 0.17 3.57
C HIS A 17 -1.69 0.20 4.88
N TYR A 18 -1.42 1.12 5.82
CA TYR A 18 -2.19 1.19 7.07
C TYR A 18 -3.64 1.59 6.84
N PHE A 19 -3.94 2.29 5.74
CA PHE A 19 -5.30 2.70 5.41
C PHE A 19 -6.15 1.58 4.79
N PHE A 20 -5.54 0.44 4.44
CA PHE A 20 -6.22 -0.75 3.89
C PHE A 20 -6.81 -1.68 4.96
N LYS A 21 -6.83 -1.25 6.22
CA LYS A 21 -7.41 -1.97 7.36
C LYS A 21 -8.87 -2.34 7.15
N ASP A 22 -9.68 -1.37 6.76
CA ASP A 22 -11.12 -1.50 6.58
C ASP A 22 -11.67 -0.39 5.68
N VAL A 23 -12.90 -0.56 5.20
CA VAL A 23 -13.57 0.37 4.27
C VAL A 23 -13.66 1.78 4.87
N SER A 24 -13.94 1.91 6.17
CA SER A 24 -14.05 3.21 6.82
C SER A 24 -12.73 3.97 6.81
N THR A 25 -11.63 3.27 7.08
CA THR A 25 -10.28 3.84 7.13
C THR A 25 -9.84 4.26 5.73
N LEU A 26 -10.07 3.43 4.71
CA LEU A 26 -9.76 3.75 3.32
C LEU A 26 -10.59 4.94 2.84
N ASN A 27 -11.89 4.97 3.12
CA ASN A 27 -12.76 6.11 2.78
C ASN A 27 -12.29 7.40 3.46
N GLY A 28 -11.78 7.32 4.69
CA GLY A 28 -11.16 8.45 5.38
C GLY A 28 -9.94 8.99 4.64
N LEU A 29 -9.05 8.13 4.15
CA LEU A 29 -7.92 8.52 3.31
C LEU A 29 -8.40 9.21 2.03
N LEU A 30 -9.32 8.58 1.29
CA LEU A 30 -9.84 9.12 0.03
C LEU A 30 -10.47 10.49 0.21
N ARG A 31 -11.24 10.66 1.29
CA ARG A 31 -11.82 11.95 1.67
C ARG A 31 -10.72 12.98 1.93
N ASN A 32 -9.73 12.65 2.75
CA ASN A 32 -8.61 13.55 3.04
C ASN A 32 -7.89 13.98 1.76
N LEU A 33 -7.65 13.05 0.83
CA LEU A 33 -7.04 13.36 -0.46
C LEU A 33 -7.93 14.31 -1.27
N SER A 34 -9.23 14.01 -1.40
CA SER A 34 -10.17 14.84 -2.17
C SER A 34 -10.35 16.25 -1.62
N GLU A 35 -10.24 16.44 -0.30
CA GLU A 35 -10.43 17.74 0.36
C GLU A 35 -9.13 18.55 0.46
N SER A 36 -7.97 17.90 0.40
CA SER A 36 -6.67 18.55 0.66
C SER A 36 -5.77 18.65 -0.56
N LEU A 37 -5.93 17.82 -1.59
CA LEU A 37 -5.14 17.89 -2.81
C LEU A 37 -5.77 18.88 -3.79
N LYS A 38 -4.96 19.77 -4.36
CA LYS A 38 -5.41 20.69 -5.41
C LYS A 38 -5.73 19.95 -6.69
N VAL A 39 -6.65 20.50 -7.49
CA VAL A 39 -6.87 20.03 -8.87
C VAL A 39 -5.57 20.17 -9.66
N GLY A 40 -5.14 19.08 -10.31
CA GLY A 40 -3.85 18.99 -11.01
C GLY A 40 -2.65 18.71 -10.09
N GLY A 41 -2.87 18.55 -8.78
CA GLY A 41 -1.86 18.08 -7.84
C GLY A 41 -1.58 16.58 -7.97
N TYR A 42 -0.52 16.13 -7.31
CA TYR A 42 -0.03 14.75 -7.40
C TYR A 42 -0.12 14.01 -6.07
N PHE A 43 -0.48 12.74 -6.11
CA PHE A 43 -0.29 11.82 -5.00
C PHE A 43 0.86 10.87 -5.32
N VAL A 44 1.78 10.70 -4.37
CA VAL A 44 2.89 9.75 -4.48
C VAL A 44 2.87 8.84 -3.26
N GLY A 45 3.12 7.56 -3.45
CA GLY A 45 3.15 6.61 -2.36
C GLY A 45 4.02 5.41 -2.65
N CYS A 46 4.36 4.68 -1.59
CA CYS A 46 5.10 3.43 -1.68
C CYS A 46 4.62 2.48 -0.58
N CYS A 47 4.31 1.25 -0.98
CA CYS A 47 3.95 0.15 -0.09
C CYS A 47 4.31 -1.17 -0.77
N PHE A 48 4.16 -2.29 -0.06
CA PHE A 48 4.25 -3.60 -0.69
C PHE A 48 3.13 -3.78 -1.72
N ASP A 49 3.48 -4.53 -2.76
CA ASP A 49 2.53 -5.11 -3.72
C ASP A 49 1.86 -6.32 -3.04
N GLY A 50 0.56 -6.19 -2.75
CA GLY A 50 -0.17 -7.19 -2.00
C GLY A 50 -0.21 -8.55 -2.67
N GLU A 51 -0.33 -8.60 -4.00
CA GLU A 51 -0.36 -9.85 -4.74
C GLU A 51 0.99 -10.57 -4.71
N LYS A 52 2.10 -9.81 -4.83
CA LYS A 52 3.44 -10.39 -4.67
C LYS A 52 3.67 -10.94 -3.26
N VAL A 53 3.15 -10.27 -2.22
CA VAL A 53 3.24 -10.78 -0.85
C VAL A 53 2.40 -12.04 -0.67
N VAL A 54 1.21 -12.12 -1.25
CA VAL A 54 0.40 -13.35 -1.24
C VAL A 54 1.15 -14.51 -1.92
N SER A 55 1.76 -14.24 -3.08
CA SER A 55 2.59 -15.23 -3.78
C SER A 55 3.78 -15.70 -2.93
N LEU A 56 4.47 -14.77 -2.27
CA LEU A 56 5.61 -15.08 -1.37
C LEU A 56 5.20 -15.97 -0.19
N LEU A 57 4.00 -15.77 0.35
CA LEU A 57 3.47 -16.44 1.53
C LEU A 57 2.53 -17.62 1.21
N HIS A 58 2.45 -18.03 -0.06
CA HIS A 58 1.52 -19.07 -0.53
C HIS A 58 1.60 -20.36 0.32
N ASP A 59 2.80 -20.91 0.48
CA ASP A 59 3.04 -22.16 1.23
C ASP A 59 3.30 -21.93 2.72
N VAL A 60 3.02 -20.72 3.23
CA VAL A 60 3.25 -20.36 4.62
C VAL A 60 1.93 -20.50 5.38
N PRO A 61 1.91 -21.24 6.49
CA PRO A 61 0.71 -21.33 7.32
C PRO A 61 0.39 -19.97 7.95
N THR A 62 -0.86 -19.76 8.37
CA THR A 62 -1.21 -18.54 9.14
C THR A 62 -0.38 -18.51 10.43
N GLY A 63 0.20 -17.35 10.75
CA GLY A 63 1.19 -17.16 11.82
C GLY A 63 2.62 -17.58 11.45
N GLY A 64 2.83 -18.18 10.27
CA GLY A 64 4.15 -18.50 9.74
C GLY A 64 4.85 -17.27 9.16
N THR A 65 6.20 -17.31 9.16
CA THR A 65 7.05 -16.17 8.79
C THR A 65 8.02 -16.52 7.67
N LYS A 66 8.13 -15.67 6.64
CA LYS A 66 9.27 -15.62 5.71
C LYS A 66 10.28 -14.58 6.18
N ARG A 67 11.57 -14.86 5.96
CA ARG A 67 12.66 -14.01 6.45
C ARG A 67 13.73 -13.90 5.38
N GLY A 68 14.31 -12.71 5.27
CA GLY A 68 15.58 -12.52 4.56
C GLY A 68 16.70 -12.40 5.57
N THR A 69 17.76 -13.16 5.40
CA THR A 69 18.88 -13.21 6.36
C THR A 69 20.19 -12.78 5.71
N GLU A 70 21.06 -12.19 6.52
CA GLU A 70 22.47 -11.98 6.20
C GLU A 70 23.30 -12.57 7.33
N GLY A 71 23.99 -13.67 7.04
CA GLY A 71 24.65 -14.48 8.06
C GLY A 71 23.65 -15.06 9.08
N SER A 72 23.82 -14.73 10.35
CA SER A 72 22.94 -15.16 11.45
C SER A 72 21.82 -14.18 11.78
N SER A 73 21.76 -13.02 11.12
CA SER A 73 20.79 -11.97 11.43
C SER A 73 19.65 -11.96 10.44
N ASP A 74 18.42 -11.85 10.95
CA ASP A 74 17.24 -11.54 10.15
C ASP A 74 17.29 -10.06 9.74
N LEU A 75 17.34 -9.78 8.44
CA LEU A 75 17.25 -8.42 7.89
C LEU A 75 15.79 -7.94 7.84
N TRP A 76 14.90 -8.82 7.41
CA TRP A 76 13.47 -8.57 7.35
C TRP A 76 12.67 -9.83 7.61
N THR A 77 11.46 -9.65 8.09
CA THR A 77 10.50 -10.72 8.36
C THR A 77 9.12 -10.30 7.88
N ILE A 78 8.38 -11.22 7.26
CA ILE A 78 6.97 -11.03 6.92
C ILE A 78 6.19 -12.23 7.45
N THR A 79 5.27 -11.98 8.38
CA THR A 79 4.42 -13.00 9.02
C THR A 79 3.00 -12.91 8.48
N LYS A 80 2.45 -14.04 8.04
CA LYS A 80 1.10 -14.13 7.50
C LYS A 80 0.06 -14.06 8.61
N GLN A 81 -0.89 -13.12 8.54
CA GLN A 81 -2.00 -13.02 9.51
C GLN A 81 -3.39 -13.24 8.91
N TYR A 82 -3.49 -13.44 7.60
CA TYR A 82 -4.72 -13.80 6.91
C TYR A 82 -4.86 -15.33 6.74
N GLU A 83 -6.06 -15.76 6.38
CA GLU A 83 -6.43 -17.17 6.27
C GLU A 83 -5.64 -17.92 5.19
N GLU A 84 -5.27 -19.17 5.49
CA GLU A 84 -4.56 -20.05 4.55
C GLU A 84 -5.31 -20.32 3.24
N SER A 85 -6.65 -20.28 3.26
CA SER A 85 -7.47 -20.51 2.08
C SER A 85 -7.36 -19.39 1.03
N MET A 86 -6.79 -18.24 1.38
CA MET A 86 -6.63 -17.12 0.45
C MET A 86 -5.39 -17.32 -0.43
N VAL A 87 -5.63 -17.71 -1.68
CA VAL A 87 -4.58 -17.92 -2.71
C VAL A 87 -4.37 -16.68 -3.58
N VAL A 88 -5.42 -15.86 -3.73
CA VAL A 88 -5.41 -14.62 -4.49
C VAL A 88 -5.99 -13.53 -3.60
N LEU A 89 -5.36 -12.35 -3.59
CA LEU A 89 -5.89 -11.20 -2.89
C LEU A 89 -7.14 -10.72 -3.61
N PRO A 90 -8.32 -10.59 -2.97
CA PRO A 90 -9.49 -10.08 -3.65
C PRO A 90 -9.31 -8.62 -4.08
N GLY A 91 -9.69 -8.31 -5.33
CA GLY A 91 -9.68 -6.96 -5.88
C GLY A 91 -10.92 -6.16 -5.52
N ASP A 92 -11.50 -6.34 -4.34
CA ASP A 92 -12.67 -5.59 -3.87
C ASP A 92 -12.59 -5.36 -2.36
N GLU A 93 -13.67 -4.88 -1.74
CA GLU A 93 -13.71 -4.59 -0.30
C GLU A 93 -13.39 -5.81 0.57
N THR A 94 -13.58 -7.05 0.06
CA THR A 94 -13.25 -8.27 0.80
C THR A 94 -11.75 -8.53 0.90
N GLY A 95 -10.94 -7.83 0.09
CA GLY A 95 -9.48 -7.83 0.15
C GLY A 95 -8.91 -6.88 1.21
N LEU A 96 -9.74 -6.04 1.82
CA LEU A 96 -9.32 -5.18 2.93
C LEU A 96 -9.10 -5.98 4.21
N GLY A 97 -8.24 -5.45 5.10
CA GLY A 97 -7.96 -6.05 6.40
C GLY A 97 -7.08 -7.31 6.37
N LYS A 98 -6.60 -7.73 5.18
CA LYS A 98 -5.65 -8.84 5.06
C LYS A 98 -4.29 -8.41 5.59
N ALA A 99 -4.02 -8.77 6.84
CA ALA A 99 -2.87 -8.28 7.59
C ALA A 99 -1.61 -9.14 7.39
N ILE A 100 -0.46 -8.50 7.52
CA ILE A 100 0.85 -9.11 7.68
C ILE A 100 1.60 -8.37 8.79
N ASP A 101 2.45 -9.06 9.54
CA ASP A 101 3.41 -8.38 10.43
C ASP A 101 4.76 -8.30 9.74
N VAL A 102 5.26 -7.10 9.61
CA VAL A 102 6.51 -6.78 8.93
C VAL A 102 7.53 -6.32 9.95
N GLY A 103 8.71 -6.95 9.93
CA GLY A 103 9.85 -6.57 10.74
C GLY A 103 11.03 -6.22 9.85
N PHE A 104 11.77 -5.19 10.22
CA PHE A 104 13.07 -4.85 9.63
C PHE A 104 14.09 -4.61 10.72
N ILE A 105 15.32 -5.11 10.54
CA ILE A 105 16.39 -4.99 11.52
C ILE A 105 16.69 -3.53 11.89
N SER A 106 16.58 -2.60 10.94
CA SER A 106 16.85 -1.18 11.13
C SER A 106 15.76 -0.44 11.93
N ILE A 107 14.56 -1.01 12.02
CA ILE A 107 13.42 -0.42 12.74
C ILE A 107 13.30 -1.05 14.13
N GLY A 108 13.65 -2.33 14.26
CA GLY A 108 13.74 -3.06 15.53
C GLY A 108 12.43 -3.68 15.98
N GLU A 109 11.29 -2.99 15.80
CA GLU A 109 9.96 -3.53 16.09
C GLU A 109 9.29 -4.09 14.84
N SER A 110 8.29 -4.96 15.03
CA SER A 110 7.42 -5.44 13.96
C SER A 110 6.11 -4.65 13.96
N TYR A 111 5.61 -4.32 12.78
CA TYR A 111 4.38 -3.55 12.59
C TYR A 111 3.38 -4.33 11.75
N THR A 112 2.11 -4.22 12.11
CA THR A 112 1.02 -4.80 11.32
C THR A 112 0.68 -3.89 10.14
N GLU A 113 0.95 -4.38 8.93
CA GLU A 113 0.56 -3.75 7.67
C GLU A 113 -0.62 -4.50 7.03
N TYR A 114 -1.33 -3.86 6.10
CA TYR A 114 -2.42 -4.50 5.35
C TYR A 114 -2.08 -4.58 3.86
N LEU A 115 -2.40 -5.72 3.25
CA LEU A 115 -2.14 -5.96 1.84
C LEU A 115 -2.93 -4.98 0.96
N VAL A 116 -2.23 -4.44 -0.04
CA VAL A 116 -2.80 -3.49 -1.00
C VAL A 116 -2.98 -4.20 -2.33
N HIS A 117 -4.23 -4.38 -2.76
CA HIS A 117 -4.54 -4.78 -4.12
C HIS A 117 -4.46 -3.56 -5.04
N TRP A 118 -3.55 -3.58 -6.01
CA TRP A 118 -3.23 -2.42 -6.83
C TRP A 118 -4.43 -1.91 -7.64
N ASP A 119 -5.08 -2.77 -8.42
CA ASP A 119 -6.21 -2.36 -9.27
C ASP A 119 -7.43 -1.89 -8.47
N TYR A 120 -7.61 -2.44 -7.26
CA TYR A 120 -8.64 -1.94 -6.35
C TYR A 120 -8.29 -0.52 -5.91
N PHE A 121 -7.04 -0.27 -5.48
CA PHE A 121 -6.59 1.06 -5.09
C PHE A 121 -6.76 2.08 -6.22
N VAL A 122 -6.31 1.76 -7.43
CA VAL A 122 -6.43 2.64 -8.61
C VAL A 122 -7.90 3.00 -8.87
N ARG A 123 -8.82 2.02 -8.83
CA ARG A 123 -10.26 2.31 -8.97
C ARG A 123 -10.80 3.21 -7.86
N ARG A 124 -10.41 2.95 -6.60
CA ARG A 124 -10.83 3.79 -5.46
C ARG A 124 -10.31 5.22 -5.54
N MET A 125 -9.14 5.43 -6.14
CA MET A 125 -8.59 6.76 -6.42
C MET A 125 -9.34 7.45 -7.57
N SER A 126 -9.72 6.70 -8.62
CA SER A 126 -10.54 7.25 -9.72
C SER A 126 -11.93 7.70 -9.26
N ASP A 127 -12.53 7.03 -8.25
CA ASP A 127 -13.80 7.45 -7.64
C ASP A 127 -13.76 8.89 -7.08
N ILE A 128 -12.57 9.40 -6.72
CA ILE A 128 -12.35 10.77 -6.22
C ILE A 128 -11.71 11.70 -7.27
N GLY A 129 -11.67 11.29 -8.54
CA GLY A 129 -11.12 12.08 -9.64
C GLY A 129 -9.60 12.05 -9.75
N MET A 130 -8.93 11.07 -9.13
CA MET A 130 -7.48 10.87 -9.25
C MET A 130 -7.17 9.71 -10.20
N GLU A 131 -6.44 10.01 -11.26
CA GLU A 131 -6.06 9.03 -12.27
C GLU A 131 -4.57 8.66 -12.14
N LEU A 132 -4.26 7.40 -12.43
CA LEU A 132 -2.87 6.93 -12.49
C LEU A 132 -2.18 7.56 -13.70
N LEU A 133 -0.98 8.10 -13.50
CA LEU A 133 -0.21 8.70 -14.58
C LEU A 133 0.10 7.68 -15.67
N ASN A 134 -0.15 8.08 -16.91
CA ASN A 134 0.23 7.30 -18.08
C ASN A 134 1.71 7.52 -18.45
N ALA A 135 2.21 6.75 -19.43
CA ALA A 135 3.60 6.80 -19.83
C ALA A 135 4.05 8.18 -20.35
N GLU A 136 3.19 8.91 -21.07
CA GLU A 136 3.51 10.24 -21.61
C GLU A 136 3.59 11.29 -20.49
N GLU A 137 2.69 11.20 -19.51
CA GLU A 137 2.67 12.08 -18.33
C GLU A 137 3.91 11.85 -17.45
N LEU A 138 4.29 10.59 -17.24
CA LEU A 138 5.53 10.25 -16.52
C LEU A 138 6.76 10.87 -17.21
N VAL A 139 6.87 10.73 -18.54
CA VAL A 139 7.96 11.33 -19.32
C VAL A 139 7.98 12.85 -19.18
N THR A 140 6.81 13.50 -19.21
CA THR A 140 6.68 14.95 -19.04
C THR A 140 7.18 15.42 -17.66
N LEU A 141 7.06 14.57 -16.64
CA LEU A 141 7.59 14.80 -15.30
C LEU A 141 9.06 14.38 -15.12
N GLY A 142 9.72 13.87 -16.18
CA GLY A 142 11.08 13.34 -16.11
C GLY A 142 11.17 12.01 -15.33
N LEU A 143 10.06 11.29 -15.19
CA LEU A 143 9.97 10.00 -14.53
C LEU A 143 9.95 8.86 -15.57
N GLN A 144 10.40 7.68 -15.16
CA GLN A 144 10.32 6.45 -15.97
C GLN A 144 9.27 5.51 -15.36
N SER A 145 8.59 4.73 -16.21
CA SER A 145 7.74 3.65 -15.73
C SER A 145 8.60 2.62 -15.01
N ILE A 146 8.19 2.24 -13.80
CA ILE A 146 8.82 1.20 -12.97
C ILE A 146 7.87 0.03 -12.72
N LEU A 147 6.66 0.09 -13.30
CA LEU A 147 5.65 -0.97 -13.30
C LEU A 147 5.80 -1.86 -14.53
#